data_AF-A0A8J2M0L3-F1
#
_entry.id   AF-A0A8J2M0L3-F1
#
_cell.length_a   1.000
_cell.length_b   1.000
_cell.length_c   1.000
_cell.angle_alpha   90.00
_cell.angle_beta   90.00
_cell.angle_gamma   90.00
#
_symmetry.space_group_name_H-M   'P 1'
#
loop_
_entity.id
_entity.type
_entity.pdbx_description
1 polymer ?
#
loop_
_entity_poly.entity_id
_entity_poly.type
_entity_poly.pdbx_seq_one_letter_code
_entity_poly.pdbx_strand_id
1 'polypeptide(L)'
;MISNNGSFIGPSSYEQFDISQYRKFLNKLQNRASELWEAALCRVPTSNTIELLTEHMMIRESLLEIEMMQKTFAGSLEIDSTYSEQRKAALTDFVQWADSVGISHCFVEIAYDEDMDGFGLISSDYVTVGADLLRVPRKAIFSWDQARRSSFLK
;
A
#
# COMPACT_ATOMS: atom_id res chain seq x y z
N MET A 1 47.79 -38.35 18.98
CA MET A 1 48.37 -37.00 18.88
C MET A 1 47.64 -36.27 17.76
N ILE A 2 47.14 -35.06 18.08
CA ILE A 2 46.49 -34.06 17.20
C ILE A 2 45.09 -34.47 16.70
N SER A 3 44.02 -33.67 16.71
CA SER A 3 43.50 -32.57 17.53
C SER A 3 42.23 -32.11 16.78
N ASN A 4 41.10 -32.06 17.49
CA ASN A 4 40.03 -31.06 17.45
C ASN A 4 39.36 -30.54 16.14
N ASN A 5 38.03 -30.43 16.31
CA ASN A 5 37.12 -29.36 15.92
C ASN A 5 36.34 -29.48 14.61
N GLY A 6 35.01 -29.50 14.79
CA GLY A 6 34.02 -29.27 13.75
C GLY A 6 32.59 -29.43 14.22
N SER A 7 32.23 -28.90 15.40
CA SER A 7 30.83 -28.66 15.77
C SER A 7 30.21 -27.67 14.78
N PHE A 8 29.19 -28.08 14.04
CA PHE A 8 28.16 -27.18 13.50
C PHE A 8 26.81 -27.89 13.49
N ILE A 9 26.28 -28.15 14.69
CA ILE A 9 24.83 -28.21 14.88
C ILE A 9 24.43 -26.78 15.23
N GLY A 10 24.09 -25.98 14.23
CA GLY A 10 23.37 -24.73 14.43
C GLY A 10 21.89 -25.01 14.17
N PRO A 11 20.98 -24.81 15.15
CA PRO A 11 19.59 -24.61 14.79
C PRO A 11 19.53 -23.30 14.03
N SER A 12 19.10 -23.37 12.76
CA SER A 12 18.66 -22.20 12.02
C SER A 12 17.66 -21.44 12.89
N SER A 13 18.07 -20.28 13.40
CA SER A 13 17.21 -19.37 14.12
C SER A 13 16.25 -18.73 13.12
N TYR A 14 15.22 -19.49 12.74
CA TYR A 14 13.98 -18.88 12.32
C TYR A 14 13.54 -17.99 13.48
N GLU A 15 13.57 -16.68 13.27
CA GLU A 15 12.99 -15.71 14.21
C GLU A 15 11.56 -16.17 14.49
N GLN A 16 11.36 -16.72 15.68
CA GLN A 16 10.06 -17.17 16.11
C GLN A 16 9.23 -15.92 16.33
N PHE A 17 8.36 -15.61 15.36
CA PHE A 17 7.42 -14.50 15.44
C PHE A 17 6.73 -14.53 16.81
N ASP A 18 7.07 -13.58 17.67
CA ASP A 18 6.61 -13.58 19.05
C ASP A 18 5.14 -13.14 19.08
N ILE A 19 4.25 -14.13 19.05
CA ILE A 19 2.79 -13.95 19.11
C ILE A 19 2.39 -13.07 20.30
N SER A 20 3.15 -13.10 21.41
CA SER A 20 2.87 -12.27 22.58
C SER A 20 3.16 -10.79 22.32
N GLN A 21 4.25 -10.48 21.60
CA GLN A 21 4.57 -9.11 21.19
C GLN A 21 3.58 -8.60 20.15
N TYR A 22 3.18 -9.44 19.20
CA TYR A 22 2.15 -9.08 18.22
C TYR A 22 0.82 -8.71 18.87
N ARG A 23 0.34 -9.51 19.84
CA ARG A 23 -0.89 -9.19 20.58
C ARG A 23 -0.77 -7.90 21.39
N LYS A 24 0.38 -7.67 22.05
CA LYS A 24 0.62 -6.42 22.79
C LYS A 24 0.60 -5.21 21.85
N PHE A 25 1.20 -5.34 20.68
CA PHE A 25 1.16 -4.32 19.63
C PHE A 25 -0.29 -4.05 19.19
N LEU A 26 -1.04 -5.08 18.84
CA LEU A 26 -2.44 -4.94 18.40
C LEU A 26 -3.31 -4.26 19.45
N ASN A 27 -3.17 -4.63 20.73
CA ASN A 27 -3.90 -3.98 21.82
C ASN A 27 -3.54 -2.49 21.93
N LYS A 28 -2.25 -2.15 21.81
CA LYS A 28 -1.81 -0.75 21.86
C LYS A 28 -2.36 0.05 20.67
N LEU A 29 -2.31 -0.54 19.48
CA LEU A 29 -2.84 0.06 18.26
C LEU A 29 -4.36 0.28 18.37
N GLN A 30 -5.09 -0.72 18.85
CA GLN A 30 -6.53 -0.63 19.08
C GLN A 30 -6.86 0.49 20.06
N ASN A 31 -6.16 0.56 21.20
CA ASN A 31 -6.41 1.60 22.20
C ASN A 31 -6.21 3.01 21.59
N ARG A 32 -5.13 3.23 20.83
CA ARG A 32 -4.89 4.51 20.16
C ARG A 32 -5.95 4.85 19.12
N ALA A 33 -6.37 3.87 18.33
CA ALA A 33 -7.43 4.08 17.35
C ALA A 33 -8.78 4.40 18.03
N SER A 34 -9.12 3.71 19.12
CA SER A 34 -10.32 3.98 19.91
C SER A 34 -10.29 5.36 20.56
N GLU A 35 -9.15 5.76 21.12
CA GLU A 35 -8.98 7.12 21.70
C GLU A 35 -9.24 8.21 20.66
N LEU A 36 -8.65 8.09 19.46
CA LEU A 36 -8.89 9.03 18.36
C LEU A 36 -10.36 9.02 17.90
N TRP A 37 -10.95 7.83 17.80
CA TRP A 37 -12.34 7.67 17.40
C TRP A 37 -13.28 8.39 18.36
N GLU A 38 -13.13 8.14 19.66
CA GLU A 38 -13.97 8.71 20.72
C GLU A 38 -13.72 10.20 20.95
N ALA A 39 -12.49 10.67 20.75
CA ALA A 39 -12.12 12.06 20.99
C ALA A 39 -12.60 13.00 19.89
N ALA A 40 -12.52 12.59 18.61
CA ALA A 40 -12.86 13.45 17.47
C ALA A 40 -13.80 12.80 16.43
N LEU A 41 -13.50 11.60 15.94
CA LEU A 41 -14.11 11.11 14.70
C LEU A 41 -15.59 10.74 14.83
N CYS A 42 -16.08 10.41 16.03
CA CYS A 42 -17.48 10.09 16.27
C CYS A 42 -18.31 11.26 16.82
N ARG A 43 -17.72 12.45 16.96
CA ARG A 43 -18.38 13.64 17.50
C ARG A 43 -18.80 14.57 16.37
N VAL A 44 -19.83 15.38 16.61
CA VAL A 44 -20.20 16.45 15.68
C VAL A 44 -19.14 17.54 15.77
N PRO A 45 -18.54 17.97 14.65
CA PRO A 45 -17.53 19.02 14.67
C PRO A 45 -18.11 20.32 15.23
N THR A 46 -17.28 21.07 15.96
CA THR A 46 -17.61 22.42 16.43
C THR A 46 -17.79 23.39 15.26
N SER A 47 -18.67 24.37 15.41
CA SER A 47 -18.82 25.45 14.41
C SER A 47 -17.74 26.53 14.53
N ASN A 48 -16.89 26.47 15.57
CA ASN A 48 -15.81 27.40 15.80
C ASN A 48 -14.57 27.02 14.98
N THR A 49 -14.13 27.90 14.09
CA THR A 49 -13.00 27.66 13.17
C THR A 49 -11.66 27.47 13.89
N ILE A 50 -11.43 28.13 15.02
CA ILE A 50 -10.19 27.97 15.79
C ILE A 50 -10.15 26.57 16.42
N GLU A 51 -11.26 26.16 17.04
CA GLU A 51 -11.37 24.83 17.65
C GLU A 51 -11.32 23.72 16.57
N LEU A 52 -11.89 23.95 15.39
CA LEU A 52 -11.78 23.03 14.25
C LEU A 52 -10.33 22.85 13.81
N LEU A 53 -9.54 23.91 13.75
CA LEU A 53 -8.12 23.81 13.40
C LEU A 53 -7.35 23.04 14.49
N THR A 54 -7.64 23.28 15.77
CA THR A 54 -7.05 22.54 16.88
C THR A 54 -7.40 21.06 16.81
N GLU A 55 -8.67 20.72 16.57
CA GLU A 55 -9.12 19.34 16.39
C GLU A 55 -8.42 18.67 15.20
N HIS A 56 -8.31 19.37 14.06
CA HIS A 56 -7.59 18.87 12.89
C HIS A 56 -6.12 18.54 13.19
N MET A 57 -5.42 19.41 13.93
CA MET A 57 -4.03 19.15 14.31
C MET A 57 -3.92 17.93 15.23
N MET A 58 -4.82 17.79 16.20
CA MET A 58 -4.87 16.62 17.08
C MET A 58 -5.12 15.32 16.30
N ILE A 59 -6.03 15.33 15.31
CA ILE A 59 -6.28 14.17 14.44
C ILE A 59 -5.01 13.81 13.66
N ARG A 60 -4.34 14.79 13.07
CA ARG A 60 -3.09 14.56 12.31
C ARG A 60 -1.99 13.96 13.17
N GLU A 61 -1.77 14.50 14.36
CA GLU A 61 -0.78 13.97 15.31
C GLU A 61 -1.09 12.52 15.70
N SER A 62 -2.35 12.23 16.05
CA SER A 62 -2.78 10.88 16.41
C SER A 62 -2.59 9.87 15.26
N LEU A 63 -2.90 10.27 14.03
CA LEU A 63 -2.70 9.42 12.85
C LEU A 63 -1.21 9.17 12.56
N LEU A 64 -0.35 10.18 12.74
CA LEU A 64 1.10 10.02 12.61
C LEU A 64 1.67 9.06 13.67
N GLU A 65 1.19 9.12 14.92
CA GLU A 65 1.60 8.17 15.95
C GLU A 65 1.20 6.73 15.59
N ILE A 66 -0.03 6.54 15.11
CA ILE A 66 -0.54 5.24 14.65
C ILE A 66 0.32 4.72 13.50
N GLU A 67 0.63 5.56 12.51
CA GLU A 67 1.49 5.21 11.38
C GLU A 67 2.89 4.80 11.83
N MET A 68 3.52 5.58 12.73
CA MET A 68 4.84 5.25 13.27
C MET A 68 4.84 3.92 14.03
N MET A 69 3.78 3.64 14.80
CA MET A 69 3.62 2.36 15.49
C MET A 69 3.55 1.19 14.50
N GLN A 70 2.78 1.34 13.42
CA GLN A 70 2.63 0.32 12.38
C GLN A 70 3.94 0.07 11.64
N LYS A 71 4.64 1.13 11.20
CA LYS A 71 5.94 1.03 10.51
C LYS A 71 7.00 0.36 11.39
N THR A 72 7.07 0.74 12.66
CA THR A 72 8.00 0.16 13.63
C THR A 72 7.75 -1.34 13.79
N PHE A 73 6.48 -1.75 13.89
CA PHE A 73 6.13 -3.16 14.07
C PHE A 73 6.34 -4.00 12.80
N ALA A 74 6.05 -3.44 11.62
CA ALA A 74 6.21 -4.14 10.35
C ALA A 74 7.68 -4.44 10.00
N GLY A 75 8.65 -3.91 10.77
CA GLY A 75 10.07 -3.98 10.41
C GLY A 75 10.39 -3.21 9.13
N SER A 76 9.40 -2.48 8.57
CA SER A 76 9.53 -1.74 7.33
C SER A 76 10.17 -0.39 7.65
N LEU A 77 11.49 -0.43 7.84
CA LEU A 77 12.37 0.65 7.42
C LEU A 77 12.64 0.55 5.91
N GLU A 78 11.67 0.05 5.12
CA GLU A 78 11.67 0.20 3.66
C GLU A 78 11.39 1.67 3.33
N ILE A 79 12.41 2.50 3.53
CA ILE A 79 12.46 3.87 3.03
C ILE A 79 13.36 3.95 1.78
N ASP A 80 14.11 2.90 1.40
CA ASP A 80 15.25 3.11 0.50
C ASP A 80 15.17 2.52 -0.91
N SER A 81 14.14 1.74 -1.27
CA SER A 81 13.80 1.64 -2.69
C SER A 81 12.73 2.69 -2.98
N THR A 82 13.09 3.71 -3.76
CA THR A 82 12.15 4.75 -4.19
C THR A 82 10.90 4.06 -4.70
N TYR A 83 9.73 4.38 -4.17
CA TYR A 83 8.43 3.80 -4.58
C TYR A 83 8.27 3.66 -6.11
N SER A 84 8.91 4.57 -6.86
CA SER A 84 9.11 4.51 -8.31
C SER A 84 9.74 3.20 -8.80
N GLU A 85 10.82 2.72 -8.22
CA GLU A 85 11.52 1.49 -8.65
C GLU A 85 10.69 0.22 -8.42
N GLN A 86 10.00 0.13 -7.29
CA GLN A 86 9.05 -0.97 -7.05
C GLN A 86 7.91 -0.94 -8.07
N ARG A 87 7.41 0.26 -8.38
CA ARG A 87 6.36 0.45 -9.38
C ARG A 87 6.84 0.15 -10.81
N LYS A 88 8.07 0.49 -11.16
CA LYS A 88 8.71 0.08 -12.45
C LYS A 88 8.78 -1.43 -12.55
N ALA A 89 9.20 -2.12 -11.47
CA ALA A 89 9.27 -3.57 -11.44
C ALA A 89 7.88 -4.23 -11.60
N ALA A 90 6.86 -3.72 -10.91
CA ALA A 90 5.50 -4.23 -10.98
C ALA A 90 4.79 -3.94 -12.33
N LEU A 91 5.33 -3.03 -13.14
CA LEU A 91 4.72 -2.64 -14.40
C LEU A 91 4.67 -3.79 -15.41
N THR A 92 5.74 -4.58 -15.48
CA THR A 92 5.81 -5.76 -16.35
C THR A 92 4.70 -6.75 -16.01
N ASP A 93 4.52 -7.05 -14.72
CA ASP A 93 3.48 -7.96 -14.24
C ASP A 93 2.08 -7.39 -14.51
N PHE A 94 1.91 -6.08 -14.35
CA PHE A 94 0.65 -5.40 -14.66
C PHE A 94 0.29 -5.49 -16.14
N VAL A 95 1.23 -5.24 -17.06
CA VAL A 95 0.99 -5.33 -18.50
C VAL A 95 0.66 -6.77 -18.89
N GLN A 96 1.40 -7.75 -18.37
CA GLN A 96 1.10 -9.16 -18.59
C GLN A 96 -0.28 -9.55 -18.06
N TRP A 97 -0.66 -9.04 -16.88
CA TRP A 97 -2.01 -9.22 -16.34
C TRP A 97 -3.05 -8.58 -17.26
N ALA A 98 -2.82 -7.36 -17.73
CA ALA A 98 -3.73 -6.62 -18.61
C ALA A 98 -4.04 -7.42 -19.89
N ASP A 99 -3.01 -7.98 -20.52
CA ASP A 99 -3.13 -8.88 -21.67
C ASP A 99 -3.97 -10.11 -21.32
N SER A 100 -3.68 -10.75 -20.18
CA SER A 100 -4.38 -11.97 -19.75
C SER A 100 -5.87 -11.75 -19.48
N VAL A 101 -6.26 -10.56 -19.02
CA VAL A 101 -7.67 -10.22 -18.75
C VAL A 101 -8.36 -9.64 -19.99
N GLY A 102 -7.64 -9.42 -21.08
CA GLY A 102 -8.17 -8.96 -22.37
C GLY A 102 -8.38 -7.45 -22.44
N ILE A 103 -7.52 -6.67 -21.78
CA ILE A 103 -7.41 -5.24 -22.05
C ILE A 103 -6.70 -5.07 -23.39
N SER A 104 -7.32 -4.33 -24.31
CA SER A 104 -6.69 -3.95 -25.59
C SER A 104 -6.00 -2.61 -25.41
N HIS A 105 -4.73 -2.49 -25.77
CA HIS A 105 -3.91 -1.27 -25.64
C HIS A 105 -3.06 -1.05 -26.91
N CYS A 106 -3.70 -0.71 -28.02
CA CYS A 106 -3.03 -0.51 -29.30
C CYS A 106 -2.25 0.80 -29.30
N PHE A 107 -0.94 0.74 -29.56
CA PHE A 107 -0.04 1.90 -29.62
C PHE A 107 0.03 2.72 -28.32
N VAL A 108 -0.26 2.09 -27.18
CA VAL A 108 -0.23 2.74 -25.86
C VAL A 108 0.82 2.05 -25.00
N GLU A 109 1.73 2.84 -24.44
CA GLU A 109 2.73 2.38 -23.48
C GLU A 109 2.61 3.15 -22.16
N ILE A 110 3.05 2.53 -21.07
CA ILE A 110 3.16 3.18 -19.77
C ILE A 110 4.60 3.63 -19.59
N ALA A 111 4.82 4.92 -19.42
CA ALA A 111 6.13 5.52 -19.24
C ALA A 111 6.17 6.42 -18.01
N TYR A 112 7.37 6.59 -17.45
CA TYR A 112 7.60 7.57 -16.39
C TYR A 112 7.86 8.95 -17.00
N ASP A 113 7.17 9.95 -16.47
CA ASP A 113 7.31 11.35 -16.80
C ASP A 113 8.00 12.05 -15.63
N GLU A 114 9.20 12.57 -15.87
CA GLU A 114 10.01 13.26 -14.87
C GLU A 114 9.41 14.61 -14.46
N ASP A 115 8.72 15.31 -15.37
CA ASP A 115 8.12 16.62 -15.08
C ASP A 115 6.92 16.48 -14.14
N MET A 116 6.22 15.35 -14.21
CA MET A 116 5.04 15.04 -13.40
C MET A 116 5.35 14.14 -12.19
N ASP A 117 6.62 13.73 -12.02
CA ASP A 117 7.10 12.77 -11.03
C ASP A 117 6.17 11.53 -10.95
N GLY A 118 5.84 10.95 -12.10
CA GLY A 118 4.77 9.96 -12.16
C GLY A 118 4.72 9.14 -13.45
N PHE A 119 3.86 8.11 -13.45
CA PHE A 119 3.62 7.29 -14.64
C PHE A 119 2.42 7.80 -15.42
N GLY A 120 2.56 7.88 -16.73
CA GLY A 120 1.51 8.24 -17.68
C GLY A 120 1.37 7.23 -18.80
N LEU A 121 0.41 7.50 -19.69
CA LEU A 121 0.26 6.80 -20.96
C LEU A 121 0.87 7.64 -22.07
N ILE A 122 1.71 7.02 -22.88
CA ILE A 122 2.29 7.62 -24.08
C ILE A 122 1.87 6.83 -25.32
N SER A 123 1.85 7.51 -26.46
CA SER A 123 1.65 6.86 -27.74
C SER A 123 2.98 6.29 -28.22
N SER A 124 3.02 4.99 -28.58
CA SER A 124 4.22 4.38 -29.17
C SER A 124 4.32 4.57 -30.68
N ASP A 125 3.24 5.01 -31.33
CA ASP A 125 3.20 5.31 -32.77
C ASP A 125 2.25 6.47 -33.08
N TYR A 126 2.16 6.88 -34.35
CA TYR A 126 1.21 7.85 -34.84
C TYR A 126 -0.23 7.31 -34.77
N VAL A 127 -1.12 8.12 -34.19
CA VAL A 127 -2.53 7.76 -34.02
C VAL A 127 -3.42 8.77 -34.72
N THR A 128 -4.44 8.27 -35.43
CA THR A 128 -5.47 9.10 -36.04
C THR A 128 -6.55 9.49 -35.05
N VAL A 129 -7.10 10.70 -35.20
CA VAL A 129 -8.22 11.15 -34.38
C VAL A 129 -9.41 10.21 -34.56
N GLY A 130 -9.94 9.70 -33.45
CA GLY A 130 -11.06 8.75 -33.44
C GLY A 130 -10.65 7.27 -33.46
N ALA A 131 -9.35 6.95 -33.42
CA ALA A 131 -8.89 5.58 -33.25
C ALA A 131 -9.16 5.05 -31.83
N ASP A 132 -9.57 3.78 -31.74
CA ASP A 132 -9.76 3.07 -30.48
C ASP A 132 -8.40 2.57 -29.95
N LEU A 133 -7.77 3.35 -29.07
CA LEU A 133 -6.46 3.02 -28.50
C LEU A 133 -6.51 2.06 -27.31
N LEU A 134 -7.55 2.18 -26.49
CA LEU A 134 -7.67 1.43 -25.24
C LEU A 134 -9.09 0.90 -25.07
N ARG A 135 -9.22 -0.39 -24.77
CA ARG A 135 -10.50 -1.02 -24.44
C ARG A 135 -10.35 -1.90 -23.21
N VAL A 136 -11.14 -1.60 -22.18
CA VAL A 136 -11.10 -2.32 -20.90
C VAL A 136 -12.37 -3.16 -20.74
N PRO A 137 -12.26 -4.50 -20.60
CA PRO A 137 -13.42 -5.35 -20.35
C PRO A 137 -13.94 -5.16 -18.92
N ARG A 138 -15.26 -5.22 -18.73
CA ARG A 138 -15.90 -5.00 -17.42
C ARG A 138 -15.34 -5.90 -16.30
N LYS A 139 -14.90 -7.12 -16.62
CA LYS A 139 -14.31 -8.05 -15.65
C LYS A 139 -12.98 -7.56 -15.05
N ALA A 140 -12.25 -6.68 -15.75
CA ALA A 140 -10.99 -6.10 -15.31
C ALA A 140 -11.18 -4.84 -14.44
N ILE A 141 -12.42 -4.37 -14.27
CA ILE A 141 -12.74 -3.18 -13.50
C ILE A 141 -13.15 -3.58 -12.08
N PHE A 142 -12.45 -3.05 -11.07
CA PHE A 142 -12.92 -3.13 -9.70
C PHE A 142 -14.22 -2.33 -9.54
N SER A 143 -15.29 -3.05 -9.22
CA SER A 143 -16.63 -2.48 -9.10
C SER A 143 -17.29 -2.89 -7.78
N TRP A 144 -18.30 -2.13 -7.36
CA TRP A 144 -19.05 -2.44 -6.14
C TRP A 144 -19.73 -3.81 -6.20
N ASP A 145 -20.21 -4.21 -7.38
CA ASP A 145 -20.77 -5.54 -7.64
C ASP A 145 -19.75 -6.66 -7.34
N GLN A 146 -18.49 -6.47 -7.72
CA GLN A 146 -17.41 -7.40 -7.42
C GLN A 146 -17.04 -7.38 -5.93
N ALA A 147 -16.95 -6.19 -5.33
CA ALA A 147 -16.61 -6.04 -3.92
C ALA A 147 -17.61 -6.78 -3.01
N ARG A 148 -18.92 -6.69 -3.29
CA ARG A 148 -19.96 -7.41 -2.51
C ARG A 148 -19.86 -8.93 -2.57
N ARG A 149 -19.24 -9.47 -3.61
CA ARG A 149 -19.05 -10.91 -3.80
C ARG A 149 -17.74 -11.41 -3.21
N SER A 150 -16.80 -10.51 -2.91
CA SER A 150 -15.49 -10.84 -2.37
C SER A 150 -15.55 -11.19 -0.89
N SER A 151 -14.46 -11.74 -0.34
CA SER A 151 -14.29 -11.96 1.09
C SER A 151 -14.07 -10.67 1.89
N PHE A 152 -13.89 -9.53 1.22
CA PHE A 152 -13.62 -8.25 1.88
C PHE A 152 -14.87 -7.65 2.54
N LEU A 153 -16.05 -7.94 1.99
CA LEU A 153 -17.35 -7.45 2.49
C LEU A 153 -18.27 -8.57 2.98
N LYS A 154 -17.75 -9.79 3.14
CA LYS A 154 -18.45 -10.93 3.76
C LYS A 154 -17.98 -11.10 5.19
#